data_AF-A0A1S3DMZ1-F1
#
_entry.id   AF-A0A1S3DMZ1-F1
#
_cell.length_a   1.000
_cell.length_b   1.000
_cell.length_c   1.000
_cell.angle_alpha   90.00
_cell.angle_beta   90.00
_cell.angle_gamma   90.00
#
_symmetry.space_group_name_H-M   'P 1'
#
loop_
_entity.id
_entity.type
_entity.pdbx_description
1 polymer ?
#
loop_
_entity_poly.entity_id
_entity_poly.type
_entity_poly.pdbx_seq_one_letter_code
_entity_poly.pdbx_strand_id
1 'polypeptide(L)'
;MDKNEMRSIMKEEMKGLEERMMRTFKALLIAENSKMKELITEQNVKIKKLEEDQDNRDLAKRLSEMEQYSRRSNIQINNVPIVANESLEKLVCEMGQKIGVPINFKTDIQAAHRIPTASSAAIKPIIVKFTNRNLRNSFLVKAKASKLKCNQLECTKDLLFSSNSKIFVNDHLTPANKKLFFETRKCVKEKKAKSAWTRDGKIFLRRDEMSAPTRISDNQDLQTFLSSINPV
;
A
#
# COMPACT_ATOMS: atom_id res chain seq x y z
N MET A 1 28.52 -64.14 58.99
CA MET A 1 28.51 -63.92 57.53
C MET A 1 29.95 -63.98 57.05
N ASP A 2 30.26 -64.90 56.15
CA ASP A 2 31.61 -65.08 55.60
C ASP A 2 32.00 -63.88 54.70
N LYS A 3 33.28 -63.54 54.62
CA LYS A 3 33.81 -62.49 53.72
C LYS A 3 33.41 -62.73 52.27
N ASN A 4 33.33 -63.98 51.83
CA ASN A 4 32.90 -64.32 50.47
C ASN A 4 31.41 -64.09 50.25
N GLU A 5 30.59 -64.38 51.27
CA GLU A 5 29.15 -64.17 51.28
C GLU A 5 28.83 -62.66 51.20
N MET A 6 29.52 -61.85 52.02
CA MET A 6 29.41 -60.38 51.99
C MET A 6 29.82 -59.79 50.63
N ARG A 7 30.88 -60.32 50.01
CA ARG A 7 31.36 -59.88 48.70
C ARG A 7 30.41 -60.27 47.56
N SER A 8 29.71 -61.39 47.70
CA SER A 8 28.68 -61.83 46.75
C SER A 8 27.46 -60.90 46.81
N ILE A 9 26.97 -60.60 48.02
CA ILE A 9 25.84 -59.69 48.24
C ILE A 9 26.14 -58.30 47.67
N MET A 10 27.32 -57.74 47.95
CA MET A 10 27.71 -56.43 47.41
C MET A 10 27.77 -56.39 45.87
N LYS A 11 28.23 -57.47 45.22
CA LYS A 11 28.25 -57.54 43.75
C LYS A 11 26.84 -57.56 43.15
N GLU A 12 25.93 -58.26 43.80
CA GLU A 12 24.53 -58.37 43.36
C GLU A 12 23.78 -57.05 43.56
N GLU A 13 24.03 -56.35 44.68
CA GLU A 13 23.52 -55.00 44.91
C GLU A 13 24.07 -53.96 43.92
N MET A 14 25.38 -54.01 43.61
CA MET A 14 25.99 -53.14 42.60
C MET A 14 25.37 -53.36 41.22
N LYS A 15 25.18 -54.62 40.81
CA LYS A 15 24.53 -54.95 39.54
C LYS A 15 23.08 -54.43 39.50
N GLY A 16 22.34 -54.59 40.60
CA GLY A 16 20.99 -54.04 40.74
C GLY A 16 20.94 -52.51 40.74
N LEU A 17 21.98 -51.84 41.23
CA LEU A 17 22.12 -50.38 41.15
C LEU A 17 22.41 -49.91 39.72
N GLU A 18 23.35 -50.57 39.02
CA GLU A 18 23.67 -50.29 37.62
C GLU A 18 22.44 -50.45 36.72
N GLU A 19 21.68 -51.54 36.89
CA GLU A 19 20.45 -51.75 36.12
C GLU A 19 19.40 -50.67 36.40
N ARG A 20 19.23 -50.24 37.66
CA ARG A 20 18.30 -49.15 38.00
C ARG A 20 18.75 -47.82 37.41
N MET A 21 20.05 -47.51 37.49
CA MET A 21 20.63 -46.30 36.93
C MET A 21 20.49 -46.25 35.40
N MET A 22 20.73 -47.37 34.72
CA MET A 22 20.52 -47.48 33.28
C MET A 22 19.05 -47.33 32.89
N ARG A 23 18.12 -47.89 33.67
CA ARG A 23 16.67 -47.72 33.45
C ARG A 23 16.25 -46.26 33.61
N THR A 24 16.69 -45.58 34.68
CA THR A 24 16.33 -44.18 34.92
C THR A 24 16.95 -43.26 33.86
N PHE A 25 18.22 -43.47 33.49
CA PHE A 25 18.88 -42.70 32.44
C PHE A 25 18.18 -42.87 31.08
N LYS A 26 17.83 -44.12 30.70
CA LYS A 26 17.09 -44.40 29.47
C LYS A 26 15.72 -43.72 29.46
N ALA A 27 14.99 -43.75 30.56
CA ALA A 27 13.68 -43.09 30.67
C ALA A 27 13.79 -41.57 30.53
N LEU A 28 14.77 -40.95 31.18
CA LEU A 28 15.07 -39.52 31.05
C LEU A 28 15.41 -39.13 29.61
N LEU A 29 16.25 -39.94 28.95
CA LEU A 29 16.64 -39.70 27.55
C LEU A 29 15.45 -39.79 26.60
N ILE A 30 14.54 -40.75 26.83
CA ILE A 30 13.31 -40.87 26.02
C ILE A 30 12.37 -39.69 26.27
N ALA A 31 12.20 -39.27 27.51
CA ALA A 31 11.37 -38.13 27.87
C ALA A 31 11.90 -36.83 27.22
N GLU A 32 13.20 -36.57 27.33
CA GLU A 32 13.84 -35.39 26.74
C GLU A 32 13.74 -35.41 25.20
N ASN A 33 13.98 -36.56 24.57
CA ASN A 33 13.83 -36.72 23.12
C ASN A 33 12.37 -36.52 22.65
N SER A 34 11.40 -36.95 23.45
CA SER A 34 9.98 -36.76 23.13
C SER A 34 9.61 -35.29 23.19
N LYS A 35 10.02 -34.60 24.26
CA LYS A 35 9.83 -33.15 24.42
C LYS A 35 10.53 -32.34 23.32
N MET A 36 11.74 -32.74 22.93
CA MET A 36 12.47 -32.09 21.85
C MET A 36 11.77 -32.26 20.51
N LYS A 37 11.21 -33.45 20.22
CA LYS A 37 10.40 -33.69 19.02
C LYS A 37 9.15 -32.84 19.00
N GLU A 38 8.43 -32.74 20.13
CA GLU A 38 7.26 -31.86 20.26
C GLU A 38 7.62 -30.41 19.95
N LEU A 39 8.67 -29.88 20.57
CA LEU A 39 9.13 -28.51 20.33
C LEU A 39 9.51 -28.28 18.85
N ILE A 40 10.19 -29.23 18.21
CA ILE A 40 10.52 -29.15 16.78
C ILE A 40 9.25 -29.11 15.94
N THR A 41 8.24 -29.94 16.26
CA THR A 41 6.98 -29.94 15.52
C THR A 41 6.23 -28.62 15.67
N GLU A 42 6.17 -28.05 16.88
CA GLU A 42 5.55 -26.74 17.12
C GLU A 42 6.28 -25.62 16.38
N GLN A 43 7.62 -25.62 16.40
CA GLN A 43 8.42 -24.64 15.67
C GLN A 43 8.22 -24.75 14.16
N ASN A 44 8.17 -25.96 13.60
CA ASN A 44 7.92 -26.17 12.18
C ASN A 44 6.53 -25.65 11.74
N VAL A 45 5.50 -25.86 12.56
CA VAL A 45 4.16 -25.31 12.30
C VAL A 45 4.20 -23.77 12.31
N LYS A 46 4.91 -23.17 13.26
CA LYS A 46 5.05 -21.71 13.34
C LYS A 46 5.82 -21.13 12.16
N ILE A 47 6.91 -21.77 11.75
CA ILE A 47 7.70 -21.36 10.58
C ILE A 47 6.82 -21.38 9.33
N LYS A 48 6.13 -22.50 9.09
CA LYS A 48 5.23 -22.63 7.93
C LYS A 48 4.16 -21.54 7.88
N LYS A 49 3.55 -21.23 9.03
CA LYS A 49 2.55 -20.15 9.11
C LYS A 49 3.15 -18.78 8.79
N LEU A 50 4.37 -18.50 9.26
CA LEU A 50 5.04 -17.23 8.96
C LEU A 50 5.40 -17.10 7.48
N GLU A 51 5.82 -18.20 6.85
CA GLU A 51 6.08 -18.28 5.40
C GLU A 51 4.79 -18.02 4.60
N GLU A 52 3.70 -18.70 4.93
CA GLU A 52 2.39 -18.49 4.29
C GLU A 52 1.90 -17.05 4.45
N ASP A 53 2.05 -16.46 5.64
CA ASP A 53 1.71 -15.05 5.88
C ASP A 53 2.58 -14.09 5.07
N GLN A 54 3.85 -14.44 4.83
CA GLN A 54 4.75 -13.65 3.98
C GLN A 54 4.34 -13.72 2.51
N ASP A 55 4.07 -14.91 1.99
CA ASP A 55 3.62 -15.11 0.61
C ASP A 55 2.31 -14.38 0.35
N ASN A 56 1.37 -14.43 1.29
CA ASN A 56 0.10 -13.71 1.21
C ASN A 56 0.30 -12.18 1.16
N ARG A 57 1.25 -11.64 1.94
CA ARG A 57 1.60 -10.21 1.89
C ARG A 57 2.20 -9.82 0.55
N ASP A 58 3.12 -10.62 0.03
CA ASP A 58 3.78 -10.36 -1.26
C ASP A 58 2.79 -10.44 -2.42
N LEU A 59 1.87 -11.40 -2.38
CA LEU A 59 0.80 -11.51 -3.36
C LEU A 59 -0.14 -10.29 -3.31
N ALA A 60 -0.59 -9.90 -2.11
CA ALA A 60 -1.43 -8.71 -1.93
C ALA A 60 -0.74 -7.44 -2.44
N LYS A 61 0.57 -7.30 -2.22
CA LYS A 61 1.37 -6.19 -2.73
C LYS A 61 1.40 -6.17 -4.25
N ARG A 62 1.68 -7.30 -4.89
CA ARG A 62 1.69 -7.42 -6.37
C ARG A 62 0.32 -7.11 -6.97
N LEU A 63 -0.76 -7.60 -6.36
CA LEU A 63 -2.13 -7.29 -6.80
C LEU A 63 -2.42 -5.79 -6.73
N SER A 64 -2.11 -5.13 -5.61
CA SER A 64 -2.28 -3.68 -5.46
C SER A 64 -1.47 -2.88 -6.50
N GLU A 65 -0.23 -3.30 -6.78
CA GLU A 65 0.60 -2.68 -7.81
C GLU A 65 0.01 -2.86 -9.22
N MET A 66 -0.51 -4.05 -9.54
CA MET A 66 -1.18 -4.31 -10.82
C MET A 66 -2.46 -3.49 -10.99
N GLU A 67 -3.28 -3.40 -9.94
CA GLU A 67 -4.47 -2.56 -9.94
C GLU A 67 -4.12 -1.09 -10.19
N GLN A 68 -3.09 -0.58 -9.52
CA GLN A 68 -2.65 0.80 -9.72
C GLN A 68 -2.04 1.01 -11.12
N TYR A 69 -1.29 0.02 -11.62
CA TYR A 69 -0.70 0.05 -12.95
C TYR A 69 -1.76 0.12 -14.05
N SER A 70 -2.89 -0.57 -13.90
CA SER A 70 -4.02 -0.48 -14.84
C SER A 70 -4.56 0.95 -15.00
N ARG A 71 -4.34 1.82 -14.00
CA ARG A 71 -4.79 3.22 -13.95
C ARG A 71 -3.69 4.22 -14.33
N ARG A 72 -2.50 3.77 -14.74
CA ARG A 72 -1.33 4.65 -15.00
C ARG A 72 -1.57 5.70 -16.09
N SER A 73 -2.44 5.41 -17.05
CA SER A 73 -2.84 6.34 -18.12
C SER A 73 -4.09 7.15 -17.77
N ASN A 74 -4.58 7.04 -16.53
CA ASN A 74 -5.82 7.68 -16.09
C ASN A 74 -5.50 8.90 -15.22
N ILE A 75 -6.33 9.94 -15.35
CA ILE A 75 -6.40 11.04 -14.38
C ILE A 75 -7.81 11.10 -13.78
N GLN A 76 -7.90 11.73 -12.62
CA GLN A 76 -9.17 12.07 -12.00
C GLN A 76 -9.32 13.59 -11.94
N ILE A 77 -10.40 14.10 -12.53
CA ILE A 77 -10.79 15.50 -12.51
C ILE A 77 -11.94 15.64 -11.51
N ASN A 78 -11.80 16.57 -10.57
CA ASN A 78 -12.78 16.81 -9.51
C ASN A 78 -13.29 18.24 -9.58
N ASN A 79 -14.46 18.44 -8.97
CA ASN A 79 -15.11 19.74 -8.82
C ASN A 79 -15.54 20.37 -10.15
N VAL A 80 -15.93 19.53 -11.12
CA VAL A 80 -16.56 19.98 -12.36
C VAL A 80 -18.07 19.70 -12.27
N PRO A 81 -18.92 20.74 -12.28
CA PRO A 81 -20.37 20.61 -12.23
C PRO A 81 -20.91 19.69 -13.33
N ILE A 82 -22.07 19.06 -13.09
CA ILE A 82 -22.75 18.26 -14.10
C ILE A 82 -23.54 19.21 -15.01
N VAL A 83 -23.39 19.05 -16.32
CA VAL A 83 -24.11 19.81 -17.35
C VAL A 83 -25.00 18.85 -18.12
N ALA A 84 -26.20 19.29 -18.50
CA ALA A 84 -27.08 18.50 -19.37
C ALA A 84 -26.39 18.27 -20.73
N ASN A 85 -26.47 17.04 -21.26
CA ASN A 85 -25.82 16.64 -22.51
C ASN A 85 -24.31 16.94 -22.55
N GLU A 86 -23.62 16.80 -21.42
CA GLU A 86 -22.18 17.02 -21.35
C GLU A 86 -21.39 16.07 -22.27
N SER A 87 -20.35 16.59 -22.91
CA SER A 87 -19.30 15.77 -23.51
C SER A 87 -18.03 15.99 -22.71
N LEU A 88 -17.64 14.95 -21.97
CA LEU A 88 -16.46 14.97 -21.12
C LEU A 88 -15.18 15.05 -21.95
N GLU A 89 -15.18 14.51 -23.17
CA GLU A 89 -14.07 14.62 -24.10
C GLU A 89 -13.85 16.07 -24.56
N LYS A 90 -14.93 16.78 -24.93
CA LYS A 90 -14.86 18.20 -25.30
C LYS A 90 -14.38 19.07 -24.13
N LEU A 91 -14.88 18.79 -22.92
CA LEU A 91 -14.40 19.42 -21.68
C LEU A 91 -12.87 19.25 -21.53
N VAL A 92 -12.36 18.04 -21.73
CA VAL A 92 -10.92 17.76 -21.61
C VAL A 92 -10.11 18.47 -22.70
N CYS A 93 -10.62 18.51 -23.93
CA CYS A 93 -10.02 19.30 -25.02
C CYS A 93 -9.91 20.78 -24.67
N GLU A 94 -10.99 21.34 -24.14
CA GLU A 94 -11.05 22.74 -23.72
C GLU A 94 -10.05 23.02 -22.58
N MET A 95 -10.04 22.18 -21.54
CA MET A 95 -9.05 22.26 -20.47
C MET A 95 -7.62 22.20 -21.03
N GLY A 96 -7.37 21.32 -22.00
CA GLY A 96 -6.10 21.16 -22.70
C GLY A 96 -5.65 22.45 -23.39
N GLN A 97 -6.55 23.10 -24.14
CA GLN A 97 -6.28 24.39 -24.77
C GLN A 97 -5.90 25.45 -23.73
N LYS A 98 -6.65 25.57 -22.63
CA LYS A 98 -6.41 26.58 -21.58
C LYS A 98 -5.08 26.38 -20.85
N ILE A 99 -4.56 25.16 -20.78
CA ILE A 99 -3.28 24.86 -20.10
C ILE A 99 -2.09 24.72 -21.05
N GLY A 100 -2.28 24.99 -22.35
CA GLY A 100 -1.24 24.86 -23.36
C GLY A 100 -0.83 23.41 -23.65
N VAL A 101 -1.75 22.46 -23.48
CA VAL A 101 -1.59 21.05 -23.87
C VAL A 101 -2.81 20.65 -24.73
N PRO A 102 -2.84 21.03 -26.02
CA PRO A 102 -3.96 20.69 -26.90
C PRO A 102 -4.18 19.18 -26.95
N ILE A 103 -5.45 18.76 -26.85
CA ILE A 103 -5.87 17.35 -26.87
C ILE A 103 -6.78 17.13 -28.07
N ASN A 104 -6.55 16.06 -28.83
CA ASN A 104 -7.48 15.56 -29.84
C ASN A 104 -8.33 14.42 -29.25
N PHE A 105 -9.63 14.67 -29.06
CA PHE A 105 -10.51 13.68 -28.43
C PHE A 105 -10.59 12.34 -29.17
N LYS A 106 -10.33 12.29 -30.48
CA LYS A 106 -10.42 11.04 -31.27
C LYS A 106 -9.22 10.13 -31.08
N THR A 107 -8.03 10.70 -30.84
CA THR A 107 -6.77 9.95 -30.80
C THR A 107 -6.20 9.84 -29.40
N ASP A 108 -6.39 10.87 -28.58
CA ASP A 108 -5.66 11.04 -27.32
C ASP A 108 -6.46 10.54 -26.11
N ILE A 109 -7.79 10.49 -26.22
CA ILE A 109 -8.70 10.06 -25.17
C ILE A 109 -9.26 8.68 -25.54
N GLN A 110 -8.96 7.68 -24.71
CA GLN A 110 -9.54 6.34 -24.84
C GLN A 110 -10.93 6.26 -24.20
N ALA A 111 -11.13 6.93 -23.06
CA ALA A 111 -12.42 6.97 -22.38
C ALA A 111 -12.50 8.17 -21.42
N ALA A 112 -13.68 8.78 -21.32
CA ALA A 112 -14.00 9.77 -20.30
C ALA A 112 -15.38 9.48 -19.69
N HIS A 113 -15.48 9.36 -18.37
CA HIS A 113 -16.75 9.07 -17.69
C HIS A 113 -16.74 9.56 -16.25
N ARG A 114 -17.94 9.80 -15.68
CA ARG A 114 -18.10 10.11 -14.26
C ARG A 114 -18.13 8.84 -13.41
N ILE A 115 -17.54 8.91 -12.21
CA ILE A 115 -17.65 7.84 -11.21
C ILE A 115 -18.81 8.15 -10.25
N PRO A 116 -19.64 7.16 -9.90
CA PRO A 116 -20.67 7.29 -8.87
C PRO A 116 -20.09 7.72 -7.51
N THR A 117 -20.86 8.55 -6.80
CA THR A 117 -20.56 8.98 -5.43
C THR A 117 -21.65 8.48 -4.49
N ALA A 118 -21.31 8.27 -3.21
CA ALA A 118 -22.26 7.77 -2.22
C ALA A 118 -23.46 8.73 -2.02
N SER A 119 -23.22 10.04 -2.14
CA SER A 119 -24.28 11.05 -2.15
C SER A 119 -24.64 11.41 -3.59
N SER A 120 -25.94 11.42 -3.90
CA SER A 120 -26.49 11.89 -5.17
C SER A 120 -26.28 13.38 -5.39
N ALA A 121 -26.18 14.17 -4.30
CA ALA A 121 -25.94 15.61 -4.34
C ALA A 121 -24.45 15.97 -4.53
N ALA A 122 -23.53 15.01 -4.37
CA ALA A 122 -22.11 15.26 -4.55
C ALA A 122 -21.74 15.38 -6.04
N ILE A 123 -20.81 16.29 -6.35
CA ILE A 123 -20.24 16.41 -7.69
C ILE A 123 -19.44 15.14 -8.01
N LYS A 124 -19.94 14.37 -8.97
CA LYS A 124 -19.32 13.11 -9.42
C LYS A 124 -17.97 13.38 -10.12
N PRO A 125 -16.84 12.81 -9.65
CA PRO A 125 -15.55 12.97 -10.30
C PRO A 125 -15.54 12.38 -11.71
N ILE A 126 -14.71 12.93 -12.59
CA ILE A 126 -14.50 12.44 -13.95
C ILE A 126 -13.18 11.66 -14.01
N ILE A 127 -13.21 10.47 -14.59
CA ILE A 127 -12.00 9.75 -15.00
C ILE A 127 -11.80 9.94 -16.48
N VAL A 128 -10.57 10.25 -16.85
CA VAL A 128 -10.13 10.33 -18.23
C VAL A 128 -8.97 9.36 -18.40
N LYS A 129 -9.08 8.43 -19.35
CA LYS A 129 -8.03 7.52 -19.76
C LYS A 129 -7.44 8.01 -21.08
N PHE A 130 -6.15 8.30 -21.07
CA PHE A 130 -5.43 8.71 -22.26
C PHE A 130 -4.84 7.51 -23.00
N THR A 131 -4.71 7.63 -24.31
CA THR A 131 -3.98 6.67 -25.15
C THR A 131 -2.47 6.76 -24.91
N ASN A 132 -1.94 7.98 -24.74
CA ASN A 132 -0.51 8.25 -24.57
C ASN A 132 -0.18 8.71 -23.15
N ARG A 133 0.74 8.00 -22.48
CA ARG A 133 1.17 8.29 -21.10
C ARG A 133 1.95 9.61 -20.96
N ASN A 134 2.76 9.97 -21.96
CA ASN A 134 3.53 11.21 -21.93
C ASN A 134 2.59 12.42 -22.02
N LEU A 135 1.61 12.35 -22.93
CA LEU A 135 0.58 13.39 -23.06
C LEU A 135 -0.22 13.54 -21.76
N ARG A 136 -0.66 12.42 -21.19
CA ARG A 136 -1.32 12.37 -19.87
C ARG A 136 -0.50 13.07 -18.79
N ASN A 137 0.80 12.78 -18.72
CA ASN A 137 1.69 13.34 -17.70
C ASN A 137 1.89 14.85 -17.90
N SER A 138 2.08 15.30 -19.14
CA SER A 138 2.14 16.72 -19.49
C SER A 138 0.85 17.45 -19.11
N PHE A 139 -0.31 16.88 -19.44
CA PHE A 139 -1.62 17.43 -19.06
C PHE A 139 -1.75 17.56 -17.55
N LEU A 140 -1.45 16.49 -16.78
CA LEU A 140 -1.57 16.49 -15.33
C LEU A 140 -0.68 17.57 -14.68
N VAL A 141 0.57 17.68 -15.10
CA VAL A 141 1.52 18.65 -14.55
C VAL A 141 1.05 20.07 -14.85
N LYS A 142 0.69 20.37 -16.11
CA LYS A 142 0.23 21.69 -16.52
C LYS A 142 -1.09 22.07 -15.84
N ALA A 143 -2.03 21.13 -15.71
CA ALA A 143 -3.31 21.36 -15.02
C ALA A 143 -3.14 21.63 -13.51
N LYS A 144 -2.23 20.92 -12.83
CA LYS A 144 -1.91 21.21 -11.42
C LYS A 144 -1.30 22.61 -11.24
N ALA A 145 -0.50 23.07 -12.20
CA ALA A 145 0.14 24.38 -12.18
C ALA A 145 -0.80 25.54 -12.54
N SER A 146 -1.71 25.35 -13.49
CA SER A 146 -2.59 26.40 -14.03
C SER A 146 -3.70 26.85 -13.07
N LYS A 147 -4.03 26.04 -12.05
CA LYS A 147 -5.11 26.32 -11.09
C LYS A 147 -6.46 26.65 -11.78
N LEU A 148 -6.81 25.87 -12.82
CA LEU A 148 -8.04 26.05 -13.60
C LEU A 148 -9.28 26.22 -12.72
N LYS A 149 -10.23 27.01 -13.21
CA LYS A 149 -11.53 27.27 -12.60
C LYS A 149 -12.65 27.02 -13.60
N CYS A 150 -13.84 26.68 -13.09
CA CYS A 150 -14.99 26.35 -13.94
C CYS A 150 -15.44 27.52 -14.83
N ASN A 151 -15.31 28.77 -14.38
CA ASN A 151 -15.68 29.93 -15.22
C ASN A 151 -14.75 30.17 -16.43
N GLN A 152 -13.60 29.49 -16.49
CA GLN A 152 -12.68 29.58 -17.61
C GLN A 152 -13.05 28.60 -18.74
N LEU A 153 -14.04 27.74 -18.51
CA LEU A 153 -14.52 26.73 -19.44
C LEU A 153 -15.93 27.10 -19.92
N GLU A 154 -16.12 27.19 -21.23
CA GLU A 154 -17.35 27.49 -21.95
C GLU A 154 -18.52 26.60 -21.51
N CYS A 155 -18.25 25.32 -21.27
CA CYS A 155 -19.28 24.38 -20.82
C CYS A 155 -19.78 24.62 -19.38
N THR A 156 -19.03 25.36 -18.56
CA THR A 156 -19.37 25.60 -17.14
C THR A 156 -19.43 27.08 -16.76
N LYS A 157 -19.18 28.01 -17.69
CA LYS A 157 -19.10 29.46 -17.41
C LYS A 157 -20.44 30.06 -16.95
N ASP A 158 -21.55 29.57 -17.49
CA ASP A 158 -22.89 30.12 -17.24
C ASP A 158 -23.59 29.49 -16.02
N LEU A 159 -22.93 28.53 -15.35
CA LEU A 159 -23.45 27.91 -14.14
C LEU A 159 -23.24 28.84 -12.95
N LEU A 160 -24.30 29.57 -12.58
CA LEU A 160 -24.34 30.55 -11.48
C LEU A 160 -23.68 30.07 -10.17
N PHE A 161 -23.83 28.79 -9.82
CA PHE A 161 -23.26 28.21 -8.58
C PHE A 161 -21.79 27.79 -8.67
N SER A 162 -21.16 27.91 -9.84
CA SER A 162 -19.82 27.34 -10.11
C SER A 162 -18.80 28.34 -10.62
N SER A 163 -19.18 29.62 -10.72
CA SER A 163 -18.46 30.67 -11.45
C SER A 163 -17.07 31.06 -10.89
N ASN A 164 -16.56 30.39 -9.86
CA ASN A 164 -15.17 30.56 -9.40
C ASN A 164 -14.56 29.28 -8.79
N SER A 165 -15.23 28.13 -8.95
CA SER A 165 -14.81 26.88 -8.33
C SER A 165 -13.54 26.34 -8.97
N LYS A 166 -12.53 26.06 -8.15
CA LYS A 166 -11.26 25.48 -8.62
C LYS A 166 -11.46 24.03 -9.07
N ILE A 167 -10.94 23.69 -10.24
CA ILE A 167 -10.89 22.32 -10.77
C ILE A 167 -9.61 21.64 -10.25
N PHE A 168 -9.75 20.42 -9.74
CA PHE A 168 -8.62 19.64 -9.24
C PHE A 168 -8.33 18.44 -10.12
N VAL A 169 -7.16 18.41 -10.73
CA VAL A 169 -6.68 17.31 -11.56
C VAL A 169 -5.61 16.51 -10.82
N ASN A 170 -5.86 15.21 -10.64
CA ASN A 170 -5.03 14.31 -9.85
C ASN A 170 -4.74 13.00 -10.58
N ASP A 171 -3.76 12.24 -10.10
CA ASP A 171 -3.60 10.84 -10.49
C ASP A 171 -4.86 10.04 -10.10
N HIS A 172 -5.28 9.11 -10.95
CA HIS A 172 -6.32 8.17 -10.60
C HIS A 172 -5.75 7.03 -9.73
N LEU A 173 -5.78 7.26 -8.43
CA LEU A 173 -5.35 6.28 -7.43
C LEU A 173 -6.42 5.22 -7.15
N THR A 174 -5.99 4.00 -6.81
CA THR A 174 -6.86 2.97 -6.22
C THR A 174 -7.43 3.46 -4.88
N PRO A 175 -8.56 2.93 -4.39
CA PRO A 175 -9.08 3.28 -3.07
C PRO A 175 -8.04 3.08 -1.95
N ALA A 176 -7.28 1.98 -2.00
CA ALA A 176 -6.19 1.71 -1.08
C ALA A 176 -5.10 2.80 -1.13
N ASN A 177 -4.63 3.18 -2.32
CA ASN A 177 -3.64 4.24 -2.47
C ASN A 177 -4.19 5.62 -2.13
N LYS A 178 -5.49 5.89 -2.33
CA LYS A 178 -6.13 7.12 -1.83
C LYS A 178 -6.07 7.19 -0.31
N LYS A 179 -6.39 6.09 0.38
CA LYS A 179 -6.31 6.00 1.84
C LYS A 179 -4.86 6.17 2.32
N LEU A 180 -3.92 5.45 1.71
CA LEU A 180 -2.51 5.55 2.06
C LEU A 180 -1.98 6.97 1.82
N PHE A 181 -2.36 7.61 0.72
CA PHE A 181 -1.94 8.98 0.42
C PHE A 181 -2.55 9.98 1.41
N PHE A 182 -3.79 9.77 1.86
CA PHE A 182 -4.40 10.57 2.92
C PHE A 182 -3.59 10.48 4.22
N GLU A 183 -3.24 9.28 4.68
CA GLU A 183 -2.39 9.09 5.87
C GLU A 183 -1.00 9.71 5.68
N THR A 184 -0.40 9.52 4.51
CA THR A 184 0.90 10.14 4.15
C THR A 184 0.83 11.68 4.24
N ARG A 185 -0.28 12.29 3.80
CA ARG A 185 -0.49 13.74 3.89
C ARG A 185 -0.75 14.21 5.32
N LYS A 186 -1.33 13.35 6.16
CA LYS A 186 -1.50 13.63 7.59
C LYS A 186 -0.14 13.79 8.28
N CYS A 187 0.86 12.98 7.93
CA CYS A 187 2.23 13.14 8.44
C CYS A 187 2.81 14.53 8.13
N VAL A 188 2.52 15.07 6.94
CA VAL A 188 2.94 16.44 6.57
C VAL A 188 2.22 17.49 7.43
N LYS A 189 0.91 17.32 7.64
CA LYS A 189 0.12 18.23 8.49
C LYS A 189 0.61 18.20 9.95
N GLU A 190 1.02 17.04 10.43
CA GLU A 190 1.58 16.82 11.77
C GLU A 190 3.07 17.19 11.88
N LYS A 191 3.66 17.80 10.85
CA LYS A 191 5.08 18.19 10.80
C LYS A 191 6.08 17.03 10.98
N LYS A 192 5.64 15.80 10.74
CA LYS A 192 6.51 14.59 10.70
C LYS A 192 7.21 14.44 9.34
N ALA A 193 6.75 15.15 8.33
CA ALA A 193 7.37 15.17 7.01
C ALA A 193 7.21 16.55 6.36
N LYS A 194 8.16 16.93 5.51
CA LYS A 194 8.14 18.20 4.78
C LYS A 194 7.10 18.22 3.67
N SER A 195 7.00 17.14 2.89
CA SER A 195 6.09 17.11 1.75
C SER A 195 5.70 15.70 1.33
N ALA A 196 4.52 15.60 0.72
CA ALA A 196 3.98 14.36 0.17
C ALA A 196 3.25 14.64 -1.14
N TRP A 197 3.49 13.80 -2.13
CA TRP A 197 2.90 13.91 -3.47
C TRP A 197 2.74 12.54 -4.12
N THR A 198 2.04 12.54 -5.24
CA THR A 198 1.94 11.39 -6.13
C THR A 198 2.58 11.67 -7.47
N ARG A 199 3.17 10.63 -8.06
CA ARG A 199 3.71 10.64 -9.42
C ARG A 199 3.52 9.25 -10.03
N ASP A 200 2.86 9.19 -11.18
CA ASP A 200 2.54 7.94 -11.88
C ASP A 200 1.79 6.93 -10.99
N GLY A 201 0.86 7.42 -10.17
CA GLY A 201 0.12 6.60 -9.21
C GLY A 201 0.92 6.07 -8.01
N LYS A 202 2.21 6.40 -7.90
CA LYS A 202 3.06 6.07 -6.74
C LYS A 202 3.06 7.24 -5.75
N ILE A 203 3.10 6.92 -4.46
CA ILE A 203 3.12 7.89 -3.36
C ILE A 203 4.55 8.09 -2.89
N PHE A 204 4.92 9.36 -2.70
CA PHE A 204 6.22 9.75 -2.20
C PHE A 204 6.07 10.66 -0.98
N LEU A 205 6.93 10.45 0.00
CA LEU A 205 7.03 11.20 1.23
C LEU A 205 8.47 11.69 1.40
N ARG A 206 8.65 12.95 1.77
CA ARG A 206 9.96 13.57 1.98
C ARG A 206 10.05 14.09 3.40
N ARG A 207 11.08 13.68 4.14
CA ARG A 207 11.29 14.06 5.54
C ARG A 207 11.59 15.55 5.69
N ASP A 208 12.64 16.02 5.03
CA ASP A 208 13.14 17.40 5.08
C ASP A 208 13.66 17.85 3.71
N GLU A 209 14.20 19.07 3.62
CA GLU A 209 14.67 19.65 2.34
C GLU A 209 15.93 18.98 1.78
N MET A 210 16.69 18.27 2.62
CA MET A 210 17.95 17.62 2.25
C MET A 210 17.73 16.14 1.92
N SER A 211 16.71 15.51 2.52
CA SER A 211 16.43 14.09 2.36
C SER A 211 15.94 13.75 0.96
N ALA A 212 16.33 12.58 0.45
CA ALA A 212 15.72 12.03 -0.74
C ALA A 212 14.24 11.66 -0.47
N PRO A 213 13.34 11.74 -1.47
CA PRO A 213 11.97 11.25 -1.34
C PRO A 213 11.93 9.73 -1.17
N THR A 214 11.18 9.24 -0.19
CA THR A 214 10.91 7.82 0.02
C THR A 214 9.60 7.44 -0.65
N ARG A 215 9.58 6.33 -1.40
CA ARG A 215 8.34 5.76 -1.93
C ARG A 215 7.60 5.04 -0.79
N ILE A 216 6.32 5.33 -0.62
CA ILE A 216 5.45 4.65 0.34
C ILE A 216 4.46 3.80 -0.46
N SER A 217 4.62 2.48 -0.41
CA SER A 217 3.81 1.53 -1.20
C SER A 217 2.71 0.88 -0.36
N ASP A 218 2.90 0.81 0.96
CA ASP A 218 1.97 0.24 1.91
C ASP A 218 2.11 0.91 3.30
N ASN A 219 1.34 0.43 4.28
CA ASN A 219 1.41 0.95 5.64
C ASN A 219 2.71 0.59 6.35
N GLN A 220 3.36 -0.52 6.00
CA GLN A 220 4.62 -0.92 6.62
C GLN A 220 5.74 0.05 6.23
N ASP A 221 5.82 0.41 4.94
CA ASP A 221 6.71 1.45 4.44
C ASP A 221 6.51 2.78 5.21
N LEU A 222 5.25 3.16 5.47
CA LEU A 222 4.93 4.36 6.23
C LEU A 222 5.39 4.28 7.69
N GLN A 223 5.20 3.14 8.37
CA GLN A 223 5.67 2.95 9.74
C GLN A 223 7.20 2.98 9.81
N THR A 224 7.89 2.29 8.90
CA THR A 224 9.36 2.31 8.82
C THR A 224 9.88 3.73 8.60
N PHE A 225 9.22 4.51 7.73
CA PHE A 225 9.55 5.92 7.57
C PHE A 225 9.40 6.71 8.88
N LEU A 226 8.30 6.51 9.62
CA LEU A 226 8.05 7.20 10.88
C LEU A 226 9.05 6.81 11.99
N SER A 227 9.39 5.53 12.11
CA SER A 227 10.40 5.05 13.06
C SER A 227 11.79 5.64 12.78
N SER A 228 12.12 5.93 11.51
CA SER A 228 13.40 6.54 11.15
C SER A 228 13.54 8.01 11.59
N ILE A 229 12.44 8.68 11.98
CA ILE A 229 12.45 10.08 12.40
C ILE A 229 12.75 10.21 13.89
N ASN A 230 12.29 9.25 14.69
CA ASN A 230 12.53 9.19 16.13
C ASN A 230 13.23 7.86 16.44
N PRO A 231 14.56 7.75 16.23
CA PRO A 231 15.28 6.58 16.72
C PRO A 231 15.08 6.49 18.24
N VAL A 232 14.64 5.32 18.69
CA VAL A 232 14.57 4.96 20.11
C VAL A 232 15.97 5.03 20.72
#